data_AF-A0A453HR04-F1
#
_entry.id   AF-A0A453HR04-F1
#
_cell.length_a   1.000
_cell.length_b   1.000
_cell.length_c   1.000
_cell.angle_alpha   90.00
_cell.angle_beta   90.00
_cell.angle_gamma   90.00
#
_symmetry.space_group_name_H-M   'P 1'
#
loop_
_entity.id
_entity.type
_entity.pdbx_description
1 polymer ?
#
loop_
_entity_poly.entity_id
_entity_poly.type
_entity_poly.pdbx_seq_one_letter_code
_entity_poly.pdbx_strand_id
1 'polypeptide(L)'
;MQLLAKVTCRTSRLELTTSKRGVIWIDQVSLIPSDTYKGHGFRKELIHMLVDLKPRFLRFPGGTFVEGILLRNAFRWRETIGPWEERPGHYGDVWNYWTDDGLGYYELLQLAEDLGAEPIWVFNAGISRNDQVDTTAIAPFVKDVLDSLEFARGSAKSTWGSVRAAMGHPERFQLKYVAVGNEDCDNTKPFYQGHYLKFYNAIREAYPDIQIISNCDGSSEPLDHPADLYDFHIYNSADDLFLKKDTFSRTSRTGPKVFVSEYAVHVDGDTSKGSLQASLAEAAFLIGLEVNSDIVHMASYAPLFVNDNDRKLALTGFCVFFRTSILIMTVSVIMSEYNEQMDPRCDSLQLLATVWNS
;
A
#
# COMPACT_ATOMS: atom_id res chain seq x y z
N MET A 1 28.72 8.40 12.84
CA MET A 1 29.77 8.80 11.87
C MET A 1 29.07 9.45 10.69
N GLN A 2 29.55 10.60 10.19
CA GLN A 2 29.00 11.22 8.98
C GLN A 2 30.01 11.09 7.84
N LEU A 3 29.53 10.73 6.65
CA LEU A 3 30.35 10.66 5.44
C LEU A 3 30.03 11.87 4.56
N LEU A 4 31.04 12.69 4.25
CA LEU A 4 30.93 13.82 3.34
C LEU A 4 31.57 13.47 2.00
N ALA A 5 30.76 13.36 0.96
CA ALA A 5 31.24 13.08 -0.39
C ALA A 5 31.94 14.33 -0.96
N LYS A 6 33.10 14.13 -1.59
CA LYS A 6 33.81 15.22 -2.30
C LYS A 6 33.22 15.49 -3.69
N VAL A 7 32.63 14.46 -4.30
CA VAL A 7 32.04 14.48 -5.64
C VAL A 7 30.86 13.53 -5.69
N THR A 8 29.91 13.78 -6.60
CA THR A 8 28.81 12.87 -6.90
C THR A 8 29.31 11.68 -7.72
N CYS A 9 29.11 10.45 -7.22
CA CYS A 9 29.41 9.22 -7.95
C CYS A 9 28.30 8.19 -7.74
N ARG A 10 27.68 7.74 -8.85
CA ARG A 10 26.48 6.88 -8.85
C ARG A 10 26.77 5.39 -8.68
N THR A 11 28.03 4.99 -8.76
CA THR A 11 28.49 3.60 -8.61
C THR A 11 29.34 3.42 -7.35
N SER A 12 29.11 4.28 -6.35
CA SER A 12 29.81 4.23 -5.06
C SER A 12 29.33 3.04 -4.23
N ARG A 13 30.18 2.57 -3.31
CA ARG A 13 29.87 1.53 -2.33
C ARG A 13 30.33 1.96 -0.94
N LEU A 14 29.64 1.51 0.10
CA LEU A 14 30.13 1.58 1.47
C LEU A 14 31.25 0.55 1.66
N GLU A 15 32.36 0.96 2.26
CA GLU A 15 33.50 0.08 2.53
C GLU A 15 33.96 0.24 3.98
N LEU A 16 34.13 -0.88 4.68
CA LEU A 16 34.65 -0.93 6.05
C LEU A 16 36.04 -1.60 6.01
N THR A 17 37.09 -0.85 6.31
CA THR A 17 38.49 -1.31 6.23
C THR A 17 39.22 -1.19 7.56
N THR A 18 40.18 -2.08 7.82
CA THR A 18 41.06 -2.03 9.00
C THR A 18 42.54 -2.08 8.57
N SER A 19 43.41 -1.36 9.28
CA SER A 19 44.87 -1.42 9.11
C SER A 19 45.51 -2.55 9.92
N LYS A 20 44.73 -3.24 10.77
CA LYS A 20 45.19 -4.33 11.65
C LYS A 20 44.54 -5.65 11.25
N ARG A 21 45.33 -6.72 11.30
CA ARG A 21 44.83 -8.10 11.17
C ARG A 21 44.06 -8.48 12.43
N GLY A 22 42.85 -9.02 12.26
CA GLY A 22 42.00 -9.48 13.36
C GLY A 22 40.69 -10.04 12.84
N VAL A 23 39.84 -10.48 13.79
CA VAL A 23 38.46 -10.90 13.52
C VAL A 23 37.54 -9.79 14.00
N ILE A 24 36.63 -9.34 13.14
CA ILE A 24 35.65 -8.29 13.43
C ILE A 24 34.27 -8.86 13.08
N TRP A 25 33.36 -8.82 14.04
CA TRP A 25 31.94 -9.14 13.85
C TRP A 25 31.19 -7.83 13.64
N ILE A 26 30.39 -7.76 12.59
CA ILE A 26 29.63 -6.57 12.20
C ILE A 26 28.20 -7.04 11.98
N ASP A 27 27.25 -6.27 12.50
CA ASP A 27 25.83 -6.48 12.32
C ASP A 27 25.15 -5.11 12.17
N GLN A 28 23.92 -5.08 11.64
CA GLN A 28 23.07 -3.88 11.55
C GLN A 28 23.76 -2.68 10.88
N VAL A 29 24.37 -2.90 9.71
CA VAL A 29 25.04 -1.84 8.95
C VAL A 29 23.98 -0.99 8.24
N SER A 30 23.86 0.29 8.63
CA SER A 30 22.97 1.25 7.99
C SER A 30 23.72 2.48 7.48
N LEU A 31 23.37 2.93 6.28
CA LEU A 31 23.85 4.16 5.66
C LEU A 31 22.67 4.92 5.06
N ILE A 32 22.21 5.94 5.77
CA ILE A 32 21.07 6.77 5.39
C ILE A 32 21.59 8.18 5.05
N PRO A 33 21.05 8.85 4.02
CA PRO A 33 21.30 10.27 3.79
C PRO A 33 20.99 11.07 5.07
N SER A 34 21.84 12.05 5.40
CA SER A 34 21.54 12.95 6.53
C SER A 34 20.32 13.82 6.27
N ASP A 35 20.03 14.10 5.01
CA ASP A 35 18.94 14.95 4.57
C ASP A 35 17.77 14.10 4.04
N THR A 36 16.86 13.72 4.92
CA THR A 36 15.66 12.93 4.61
C THR A 36 14.41 13.79 4.65
N TYR A 37 13.32 13.34 4.02
CA TYR A 37 12.07 14.10 4.00
C TYR A 37 11.56 14.30 5.43
N LYS A 38 11.42 15.57 5.84
CA LYS A 38 11.07 16.00 7.21
C LYS A 38 11.92 15.40 8.35
N GLY A 39 13.05 14.77 8.04
CA GLY A 39 13.86 14.04 9.02
C GLY A 39 13.34 12.65 9.38
N HIS A 40 12.32 12.13 8.69
CA HIS A 40 11.65 10.85 9.00
C HIS A 40 12.24 9.64 8.26
N GLY A 41 13.42 9.77 7.65
CA GLY A 41 14.11 8.65 7.00
C GLY A 41 13.77 8.44 5.51
N PHE A 42 12.71 9.06 4.99
CA PHE A 42 12.34 8.88 3.58
C PHE A 42 13.26 9.61 2.60
N ARG A 43 13.42 9.01 1.42
CA ARG A 43 14.13 9.62 0.29
C ARG A 43 13.35 10.81 -0.27
N LYS A 44 13.87 12.02 -0.03
CA LYS A 44 13.22 13.30 -0.41
C LYS A 44 12.65 13.35 -1.81
N GLU A 45 13.45 12.97 -2.80
CA GLU A 45 13.04 13.06 -4.21
C GLU A 45 11.81 12.20 -4.52
N LEU A 46 11.68 11.03 -3.87
CA LEU A 46 10.50 10.16 -4.04
C LEU A 46 9.27 10.76 -3.35
N ILE A 47 9.45 11.30 -2.14
CA ILE A 47 8.32 11.86 -1.39
C ILE A 47 7.83 13.17 -1.98
N HIS A 48 8.72 14.02 -2.52
CA HIS A 48 8.29 15.22 -3.23
C HIS A 48 7.41 14.91 -4.45
N MET A 49 7.68 13.82 -5.17
CA MET A 49 6.77 13.37 -6.23
C MET A 49 5.38 13.03 -5.67
N LEU A 50 5.32 12.34 -4.53
CA LEU A 50 4.03 12.06 -3.88
C LEU A 50 3.34 13.35 -3.42
N VAL A 51 4.09 14.32 -2.88
CA VAL A 51 3.53 15.62 -2.48
C VAL A 51 2.93 16.36 -3.68
N ASP A 52 3.62 16.35 -4.83
CA ASP A 52 3.17 17.01 -6.05
C ASP A 52 1.88 16.38 -6.60
N LEU A 53 1.72 15.05 -6.42
CA LEU A 53 0.49 14.33 -6.75
C LEU A 53 -0.69 14.60 -5.81
N LYS A 54 -0.47 15.24 -4.64
CA LYS A 54 -1.51 15.60 -3.67
C LYS A 54 -2.48 14.45 -3.32
N PRO A 55 -1.97 13.25 -2.96
CA PRO A 55 -2.80 12.11 -2.61
C PRO A 55 -3.84 12.43 -1.56
N ARG A 56 -5.05 11.94 -1.78
CA ARG A 56 -6.11 11.98 -0.76
C ARG A 56 -6.05 10.81 0.20
N PHE A 57 -5.49 9.68 -0.22
CA PHE A 57 -5.26 8.51 0.63
C PHE A 57 -3.95 7.78 0.28
N LEU A 58 -3.56 6.86 1.16
CA LEU A 58 -2.42 5.95 0.96
C LEU A 58 -2.82 4.53 1.38
N ARG A 59 -2.90 3.60 0.41
CA ARG A 59 -3.12 2.16 0.66
C ARG A 59 -1.80 1.45 0.96
N PHE A 60 -1.69 0.82 2.13
CA PHE A 60 -0.46 0.16 2.57
C PHE A 60 -0.73 -0.97 3.59
N PRO A 61 0.22 -1.89 3.81
CA PRO A 61 1.45 -2.13 3.03
C PRO A 61 1.15 -2.86 1.72
N GLY A 62 -0.13 -3.16 1.47
CA GLY A 62 -0.73 -3.28 0.15
C GLY A 62 -0.45 -4.59 -0.57
N GLY A 63 -1.51 -5.05 -1.25
CA GLY A 63 -1.44 -6.14 -2.18
C GLY A 63 -0.90 -7.45 -1.60
N THR A 64 -0.30 -8.24 -2.46
CA THR A 64 0.22 -9.58 -2.16
C THR A 64 1.38 -9.60 -1.16
N PHE A 65 1.97 -8.45 -0.82
CA PHE A 65 2.98 -8.33 0.23
C PHE A 65 2.40 -8.60 1.62
N VAL A 66 1.12 -8.28 1.83
CA VAL A 66 0.39 -8.56 3.07
C VAL A 66 0.09 -10.05 3.23
N GLU A 67 -0.14 -10.76 2.11
CA GLU A 67 -0.50 -12.18 2.09
C GLU A 67 0.71 -13.12 2.21
N GLY A 68 1.74 -12.88 1.39
CA GLY A 68 2.78 -13.87 1.11
C GLY A 68 2.29 -15.06 0.26
N ILE A 69 3.22 -15.88 -0.22
CA ILE A 69 2.92 -17.20 -0.81
C ILE A 69 2.51 -18.15 0.31
N LEU A 70 3.15 -18.04 1.49
CA LEU A 70 2.83 -18.80 2.69
C LEU A 70 2.60 -17.85 3.87
N LEU A 71 1.66 -18.17 4.75
CA LEU A 71 1.31 -17.33 5.91
C LEU A 71 2.50 -17.02 6.85
N ARG A 72 3.51 -17.89 6.88
CA ARG A 72 4.75 -17.65 7.65
C ARG A 72 5.57 -16.46 7.13
N ASN A 73 5.34 -16.06 5.88
CA ASN A 73 6.02 -14.97 5.19
C ASN A 73 5.10 -13.74 5.02
N ALA A 74 3.88 -13.79 5.57
CA ALA A 74 2.96 -12.66 5.56
C ALA A 74 3.49 -11.50 6.41
N PHE A 75 3.16 -10.26 6.02
CA PHE A 75 3.49 -9.06 6.79
C PHE A 75 2.92 -9.11 8.22
N ARG A 76 3.76 -8.85 9.23
CA ARG A 76 3.37 -8.81 10.65
C ARG A 76 3.66 -7.44 11.25
N TRP A 77 2.63 -6.60 11.36
CA TRP A 77 2.79 -5.19 11.76
C TRP A 77 3.58 -4.98 13.06
N ARG A 78 3.42 -5.87 14.06
CA ARG A 78 4.14 -5.79 15.34
C ARG A 78 5.64 -5.97 15.19
N GLU A 79 6.06 -6.77 14.22
CA GLU A 79 7.47 -7.03 13.93
C GLU A 79 8.11 -5.85 13.16
N THR A 80 7.30 -4.86 12.78
CA THR A 80 7.70 -3.68 12.00
C THR A 80 7.67 -2.38 12.81
N ILE A 81 7.53 -2.45 14.13
CA ILE A 81 7.54 -1.30 15.03
C ILE A 81 8.63 -1.46 16.09
N GLY A 82 8.93 -0.37 16.80
CA GLY A 82 10.05 -0.33 17.74
C GLY A 82 11.40 -0.06 17.05
N PRO A 83 12.52 -0.25 17.77
CA PRO A 83 13.87 -0.04 17.24
C PRO A 83 14.10 -0.88 15.99
N TRP A 84 14.59 -0.26 14.92
CA TRP A 84 14.74 -0.92 13.63
C TRP A 84 15.75 -2.08 13.69
N GLU A 85 16.77 -1.96 14.54
CA GLU A 85 17.80 -2.97 14.75
C GLU A 85 17.31 -4.23 15.45
N GLU A 86 16.09 -4.19 16.02
CA GLU A 86 15.42 -5.33 16.66
C GLU A 86 14.34 -5.96 15.75
N ARG A 87 14.06 -5.36 14.59
CA ARG A 87 13.08 -5.88 13.64
C ARG A 87 13.66 -7.11 12.92
N PRO A 88 12.97 -8.26 12.92
CA PRO A 88 13.49 -9.48 12.30
C PRO A 88 13.52 -9.39 10.76
N GLY A 89 12.74 -8.49 10.18
CA GLY A 89 12.41 -8.52 8.76
C GLY A 89 11.63 -9.78 8.38
N HIS A 90 11.32 -9.92 7.10
CA HIS A 90 10.79 -11.18 6.58
C HIS A 90 11.15 -11.38 5.11
N TYR A 91 10.97 -12.61 4.65
CA TYR A 91 11.15 -12.93 3.25
C TYR A 91 9.86 -12.66 2.48
N GLY A 92 9.86 -11.62 1.64
CA GLY A 92 8.77 -11.31 0.71
C GLY A 92 8.77 -12.30 -0.45
N ASP A 93 8.28 -13.51 -0.20
CA ASP A 93 8.34 -14.65 -1.13
C ASP A 93 7.57 -14.43 -2.45
N VAL A 94 6.53 -13.59 -2.46
CA VAL A 94 5.84 -13.18 -3.68
C VAL A 94 6.75 -12.37 -4.61
N TRP A 95 7.58 -11.51 -4.04
CA TRP A 95 8.45 -10.59 -4.78
C TRP A 95 9.92 -11.03 -4.80
N ASN A 96 10.23 -12.13 -4.11
CA ASN A 96 11.52 -12.82 -4.13
C ASN A 96 12.69 -11.93 -3.66
N TYR A 97 12.49 -11.22 -2.54
CA TYR A 97 13.54 -10.51 -1.81
C TYR A 97 13.27 -10.49 -0.30
N TRP A 98 14.32 -10.22 0.47
CA TRP A 98 14.22 -10.02 1.92
C TRP A 98 13.93 -8.55 2.22
N THR A 99 12.95 -8.29 3.08
CA THR A 99 12.69 -6.95 3.64
C THR A 99 13.23 -6.92 5.06
N ASP A 100 13.86 -5.80 5.43
CA ASP A 100 14.28 -5.54 6.81
C ASP A 100 13.13 -4.99 7.68
N ASP A 101 11.98 -4.70 7.06
CA ASP A 101 10.82 -4.07 7.68
C ASP A 101 11.14 -2.73 8.36
N GLY A 102 12.17 -2.03 7.86
CA GLY A 102 12.50 -0.67 8.26
C GLY A 102 11.42 0.33 7.84
N LEU A 103 10.78 0.11 6.68
CA LEU A 103 9.53 0.78 6.30
C LEU A 103 8.33 -0.03 6.81
N GLY A 104 8.00 0.17 8.08
CA GLY A 104 6.99 -0.57 8.81
C GLY A 104 5.67 0.17 8.99
N TYR A 105 4.82 -0.36 9.86
CA TYR A 105 3.48 0.18 10.14
C TYR A 105 3.53 1.64 10.61
N TYR A 106 4.44 1.97 11.53
CA TYR A 106 4.59 3.33 12.04
C TYR A 106 5.05 4.30 10.95
N GLU A 107 6.08 3.92 10.18
CA GLU A 107 6.63 4.79 9.15
C GLU A 107 5.61 5.06 8.03
N LEU A 108 4.79 4.07 7.64
CA LEU A 108 3.75 4.26 6.62
C LEU A 108 2.57 5.13 7.11
N LEU A 109 2.18 5.00 8.39
CA LEU A 109 1.23 5.93 9.02
C LEU A 109 1.79 7.36 9.07
N GLN A 110 3.06 7.51 9.45
CA GLN A 110 3.75 8.80 9.46
C GLN A 110 3.83 9.40 8.06
N LEU A 111 4.08 8.59 7.02
CA LEU A 111 4.11 9.04 5.64
C LEU A 111 2.74 9.56 5.18
N ALA A 112 1.64 8.86 5.51
CA ALA A 112 0.30 9.31 5.19
C ALA A 112 0.00 10.69 5.82
N GLU A 113 0.30 10.86 7.12
CA GLU A 113 0.18 12.15 7.80
C GLU A 113 1.05 13.24 7.16
N ASP A 114 2.27 12.88 6.77
CA ASP A 114 3.23 13.78 6.16
C ASP A 114 2.80 14.32 4.79
N LEU A 115 2.05 13.51 4.05
CA LEU A 115 1.45 13.83 2.77
C LEU A 115 0.09 14.54 2.92
N GLY A 116 -0.49 14.56 4.12
CA GLY A 116 -1.87 15.01 4.34
C GLY A 116 -2.91 14.04 3.75
N ALA A 117 -2.53 12.78 3.54
CA ALA A 117 -3.36 11.72 2.98
C ALA A 117 -3.99 10.86 4.08
N GLU A 118 -5.15 10.27 3.79
CA GLU A 118 -5.81 9.34 4.71
C GLU A 118 -5.20 7.93 4.57
N PRO A 119 -4.67 7.33 5.66
CA PRO A 119 -4.15 5.97 5.59
C PRO A 119 -5.27 4.93 5.42
N ILE A 120 -5.06 3.96 4.51
CA ILE A 120 -5.87 2.75 4.38
C ILE A 120 -5.00 1.57 4.83
N TRP A 121 -5.31 1.03 6.01
CA TRP A 121 -4.56 -0.09 6.59
C TRP A 121 -5.06 -1.41 6.02
N VAL A 122 -4.24 -2.05 5.20
CA VAL A 122 -4.46 -3.40 4.65
C VAL A 122 -3.78 -4.42 5.54
N PHE A 123 -4.52 -5.39 6.06
CA PHE A 123 -3.98 -6.40 6.96
C PHE A 123 -4.29 -7.82 6.49
N ASN A 124 -3.46 -8.78 6.90
CA ASN A 124 -3.62 -10.18 6.53
C ASN A 124 -4.87 -10.77 7.21
N ALA A 125 -5.79 -11.32 6.40
CA ALA A 125 -7.04 -11.89 6.88
C ALA A 125 -6.92 -13.37 7.31
N GLY A 126 -5.73 -13.84 7.70
CA GLY A 126 -5.46 -15.24 7.98
C GLY A 126 -5.37 -16.10 6.71
N ILE A 127 -5.02 -15.47 5.58
CA ILE A 127 -4.94 -16.08 4.25
C ILE A 127 -3.64 -15.64 3.58
N SER A 128 -3.01 -16.56 2.87
CA SER A 128 -1.95 -16.32 1.91
C SER A 128 -2.37 -16.88 0.54
N ARG A 129 -1.47 -16.83 -0.44
CA ARG A 129 -1.77 -17.40 -1.77
C ARG A 129 -1.91 -18.92 -1.78
N ASN A 130 -1.24 -19.64 -0.87
CA ASN A 130 -1.24 -21.11 -0.84
C ASN A 130 -1.81 -21.73 0.44
N ASP A 131 -1.96 -20.97 1.53
CA ASP A 131 -2.51 -21.47 2.78
C ASP A 131 -3.43 -20.45 3.47
N GLN A 132 -4.31 -20.97 4.32
CA GLN A 132 -5.28 -20.19 5.07
C GLN A 132 -5.54 -20.91 6.39
N VAL A 133 -5.83 -20.13 7.44
CA VAL A 133 -6.26 -20.71 8.72
C VAL A 133 -7.74 -21.09 8.64
N ASP A 134 -8.15 -22.08 9.43
CA ASP A 134 -9.57 -22.36 9.61
C ASP A 134 -10.24 -21.18 10.34
N THR A 135 -11.48 -20.85 9.99
CA THR A 135 -12.23 -19.76 10.62
C THR A 135 -12.35 -19.90 12.14
N THR A 136 -12.32 -21.11 12.69
CA THR A 136 -12.31 -21.36 14.13
C THR A 136 -11.00 -20.92 14.81
N ALA A 137 -9.92 -20.79 14.05
CA ALA A 137 -8.59 -20.38 14.50
C ALA A 137 -8.23 -18.92 14.17
N ILE A 138 -9.16 -18.12 13.64
CA ILE A 138 -8.89 -16.73 13.22
C ILE A 138 -8.80 -15.74 14.40
N ALA A 139 -9.24 -16.11 15.60
CA ALA A 139 -9.34 -15.20 16.75
C ALA A 139 -8.02 -14.47 17.11
N PRO A 140 -6.83 -15.11 17.07
CA PRO A 140 -5.57 -14.40 17.29
C PRO A 140 -5.29 -13.30 16.26
N PHE A 141 -5.67 -13.50 14.99
CA PHE A 141 -5.51 -12.49 13.94
C PHE A 141 -6.47 -11.31 14.16
N VAL A 142 -7.71 -11.58 14.58
CA VAL A 142 -8.67 -10.52 14.94
C VAL A 142 -8.13 -9.66 16.08
N LYS A 143 -7.60 -10.28 17.13
CA LYS A 143 -6.94 -9.55 18.22
C LYS A 143 -5.74 -8.75 17.70
N ASP A 144 -4.96 -9.34 16.80
CA ASP A 144 -3.78 -8.69 16.24
C ASP A 144 -4.11 -7.38 15.52
N VAL A 145 -5.19 -7.38 14.74
CA VAL A 145 -5.69 -6.19 14.06
C VAL A 145 -6.25 -5.17 15.05
N LEU A 146 -7.03 -5.57 16.05
CA LEU A 146 -7.51 -4.64 17.07
C LEU A 146 -6.37 -3.94 17.83
N ASP A 147 -5.30 -4.67 18.11
CA ASP A 147 -4.09 -4.12 18.72
C ASP A 147 -3.40 -3.11 17.76
N SER A 148 -3.39 -3.36 16.43
CA SER A 148 -2.88 -2.39 15.43
C SER A 148 -3.71 -1.10 15.37
N LEU A 149 -5.03 -1.22 15.60
CA LEU A 149 -5.93 -0.08 15.68
C LEU A 149 -5.76 0.68 16.99
N GLU A 150 -5.52 -0.01 18.11
CA GLU A 150 -5.16 0.64 19.38
C GLU A 150 -3.79 1.34 19.27
N PHE A 151 -2.83 0.76 18.54
CA PHE A 151 -1.57 1.43 18.25
C PHE A 151 -1.80 2.75 17.52
N ALA A 152 -2.64 2.76 16.47
CA ALA A 152 -2.86 3.96 15.66
C ALA A 152 -3.75 5.00 16.37
N ARG A 153 -4.85 4.56 17.02
CA ARG A 153 -5.94 5.42 17.52
C ARG A 153 -6.08 5.46 19.03
N GLY A 154 -5.42 4.56 19.76
CA GLY A 154 -5.47 4.49 21.21
C GLY A 154 -4.88 5.73 21.88
N SER A 155 -5.30 5.99 23.13
CA SER A 155 -4.64 7.04 23.94
C SER A 155 -3.17 6.68 24.19
N ALA A 156 -2.31 7.68 24.41
CA ALA A 156 -0.91 7.45 24.79
C ALA A 156 -0.73 6.65 26.10
N LYS A 157 -1.80 6.39 26.86
CA LYS A 157 -1.81 5.57 28.09
C LYS A 157 -2.33 4.14 27.87
N SER A 158 -2.87 3.85 26.69
CA SER A 158 -3.33 2.51 26.32
C SER A 158 -2.14 1.60 26.02
N THR A 159 -2.36 0.29 25.98
CA THR A 159 -1.28 -0.69 25.76
C THR A 159 -0.49 -0.35 24.51
N TRP A 160 -1.15 -0.31 23.35
CA TRP A 160 -0.48 -0.05 22.08
C TRP A 160 -0.29 1.45 21.78
N GLY A 161 -1.18 2.33 22.24
CA GLY A 161 -0.97 3.77 22.08
C GLY A 161 0.22 4.29 22.88
N SER A 162 0.61 3.64 23.99
CA SER A 162 1.85 3.97 24.71
C SER A 162 3.11 3.61 23.93
N VAL A 163 3.07 2.53 23.13
CA VAL A 163 4.17 2.15 22.23
C VAL A 163 4.34 3.20 21.15
N ARG A 164 3.25 3.62 20.49
CA ARG A 164 3.27 4.73 19.51
C ARG A 164 3.85 6.01 20.11
N ALA A 165 3.41 6.38 21.31
CA ALA A 165 3.91 7.57 22.01
C ALA A 165 5.40 7.46 22.34
N ALA A 166 5.88 6.29 22.76
CA ALA A 166 7.30 6.03 23.02
C ALA A 166 8.16 6.09 21.75
N MET A 167 7.58 5.78 20.59
CA MET A 167 8.21 5.94 19.27
C MET A 167 8.26 7.41 18.79
N GLY A 168 7.77 8.35 19.59
CA GLY A 168 7.85 9.79 19.31
C GLY A 168 6.56 10.43 18.80
N HIS A 169 5.47 9.67 18.68
CA HIS A 169 4.18 10.17 18.17
C HIS A 169 3.05 9.96 19.20
N PRO A 170 2.87 10.89 20.16
CA PRO A 170 1.85 10.75 21.21
C PRO A 170 0.43 10.97 20.68
N GLU A 171 0.27 11.76 19.62
CA GLU A 171 -1.02 12.04 19.00
C GLU A 171 -1.56 10.81 18.27
N ARG A 172 -2.88 10.80 17.99
CA ARG A 172 -3.50 9.68 17.27
C ARG A 172 -3.34 9.87 15.77
N PHE A 173 -3.08 8.80 15.05
CA PHE A 173 -3.20 8.82 13.59
C PHE A 173 -4.66 8.86 13.17
N GLN A 174 -4.93 9.54 12.06
CA GLN A 174 -6.27 9.66 11.47
C GLN A 174 -6.63 8.43 10.61
N LEU A 175 -6.57 7.24 11.22
CA LEU A 175 -6.89 5.99 10.54
C LEU A 175 -8.41 5.78 10.46
N LYS A 176 -8.98 6.04 9.28
CA LYS A 176 -10.42 5.93 9.00
C LYS A 176 -10.80 4.68 8.22
N TYR A 177 -9.89 4.14 7.42
CA TYR A 177 -10.16 3.03 6.52
C TYR A 177 -9.29 1.82 6.85
N VAL A 178 -9.89 0.65 6.78
CA VAL A 178 -9.18 -0.63 6.86
C VAL A 178 -9.66 -1.56 5.75
N ALA A 179 -8.74 -2.33 5.16
CA ALA A 179 -9.05 -3.37 4.19
C ALA A 179 -8.74 -4.75 4.79
N VAL A 180 -9.74 -5.62 4.73
CA VAL A 180 -9.68 -6.95 5.32
C VAL A 180 -9.16 -7.93 4.28
N GLY A 181 -7.84 -8.14 4.24
CA GLY A 181 -7.16 -9.01 3.28
C GLY A 181 -6.70 -8.31 2.01
N ASN A 182 -6.26 -9.11 1.04
CA ASN A 182 -5.99 -8.67 -0.34
C ASN A 182 -6.34 -9.80 -1.32
N GLU A 183 -7.15 -9.52 -2.35
CA GLU A 183 -7.53 -10.51 -3.38
C GLU A 183 -7.99 -11.86 -2.79
N ASP A 184 -8.65 -11.80 -1.63
CA ASP A 184 -8.94 -12.99 -0.83
C ASP A 184 -10.33 -13.59 -1.13
N CYS A 185 -11.19 -12.84 -1.81
CA CYS A 185 -12.53 -13.30 -2.17
C CYS A 185 -12.52 -14.06 -3.49
N ASP A 186 -11.84 -15.20 -3.50
CA ASP A 186 -11.80 -16.16 -4.60
C ASP A 186 -12.26 -17.55 -4.13
N ASN A 187 -12.76 -18.37 -5.05
CA ASN A 187 -13.19 -19.75 -4.80
C ASN A 187 -12.08 -20.65 -4.25
N THR A 188 -10.80 -20.28 -4.43
CA THR A 188 -9.66 -21.00 -3.84
C THR A 188 -9.45 -20.69 -2.36
N LYS A 189 -10.11 -19.65 -1.83
CA LYS A 189 -9.98 -19.13 -0.46
C LYS A 189 -11.33 -19.15 0.30
N PRO A 190 -11.95 -20.34 0.48
CA PRO A 190 -13.29 -20.48 1.06
C PRO A 190 -13.48 -19.91 2.47
N PHE A 191 -12.41 -19.70 3.25
CA PHE A 191 -12.55 -19.15 4.60
C PHE A 191 -12.65 -17.63 4.64
N TYR A 192 -12.43 -16.91 3.52
CA TYR A 192 -12.42 -15.45 3.50
C TYR A 192 -13.68 -14.84 4.10
N GLN A 193 -14.85 -15.26 3.63
CA GLN A 193 -16.12 -14.70 4.11
C GLN A 193 -16.31 -14.91 5.62
N GLY A 194 -15.93 -16.09 6.13
CA GLY A 194 -15.94 -16.40 7.55
C GLY A 194 -14.97 -15.53 8.36
N HIS A 195 -13.76 -15.32 7.85
CA HIS A 195 -12.76 -14.44 8.46
C HIS A 195 -13.24 -12.99 8.46
N TYR A 196 -13.71 -12.50 7.31
CA TYR A 196 -14.21 -11.16 7.13
C TYR A 196 -15.28 -10.83 8.16
N LEU A 197 -16.28 -11.70 8.36
CA LEU A 197 -17.33 -11.47 9.36
C LEU A 197 -16.79 -11.40 10.79
N LYS A 198 -15.73 -12.14 11.13
CA LYS A 198 -15.08 -12.06 12.45
C LYS A 198 -14.34 -10.73 12.64
N PHE A 199 -13.61 -10.26 11.62
CA PHE A 199 -12.96 -8.95 11.64
C PHE A 199 -13.99 -7.82 11.66
N TYR A 200 -14.98 -7.85 10.77
CA TYR A 200 -16.04 -6.85 10.64
C TYR A 200 -16.75 -6.61 11.97
N ASN A 201 -17.23 -7.68 12.61
CA ASN A 201 -17.95 -7.57 13.88
C ASN A 201 -17.08 -7.00 14.99
N ALA A 202 -15.83 -7.48 15.11
CA ALA A 202 -14.92 -7.03 16.17
C ALA A 202 -14.48 -5.55 15.96
N ILE A 203 -14.17 -5.16 14.73
CA ILE A 203 -13.79 -3.79 14.39
C ILE A 203 -14.98 -2.86 14.56
N ARG A 204 -16.17 -3.24 14.08
CA ARG A 204 -17.38 -2.41 14.22
C ARG A 204 -17.76 -2.20 15.69
N GLU A 205 -17.57 -3.21 16.54
CA GLU A 205 -17.82 -3.12 17.98
C GLU A 205 -16.83 -2.15 18.66
N ALA A 206 -15.54 -2.26 18.36
CA ALA A 206 -14.50 -1.46 19.01
C ALA A 206 -14.35 -0.03 18.43
N TYR A 207 -14.56 0.12 17.13
CA TYR A 207 -14.31 1.32 16.34
C TYR A 207 -15.43 1.54 15.30
N PRO A 208 -16.65 1.92 15.75
CA PRO A 208 -17.83 1.98 14.89
C PRO A 208 -17.71 2.98 13.73
N ASP A 209 -16.81 3.95 13.85
CA ASP A 209 -16.56 5.00 12.86
C ASP A 209 -15.56 4.60 11.76
N ILE A 210 -14.80 3.51 11.93
CA ILE A 210 -13.91 2.99 10.88
C ILE A 210 -14.75 2.45 9.73
N GLN A 211 -14.34 2.81 8.51
CA GLN A 211 -14.87 2.29 7.27
C GLN A 211 -14.13 1.00 6.90
N ILE A 212 -14.87 -0.09 6.72
CA ILE A 212 -14.33 -1.42 6.47
C ILE A 212 -14.52 -1.79 4.99
N ILE A 213 -13.41 -2.11 4.33
CA ILE A 213 -13.35 -2.50 2.92
C ILE A 213 -13.28 -4.03 2.82
N SER A 214 -14.24 -4.63 2.09
CA SER A 214 -14.21 -6.04 1.68
C SER A 214 -13.43 -6.21 0.38
N ASN A 215 -12.71 -7.32 0.19
CA ASN A 215 -12.09 -7.66 -1.11
C ASN A 215 -13.00 -8.47 -2.03
N CYS A 216 -14.26 -8.69 -1.66
CA CYS A 216 -15.24 -9.25 -2.59
C CYS A 216 -15.70 -8.17 -3.56
N ASP A 217 -15.64 -8.46 -4.86
CA ASP A 217 -16.14 -7.55 -5.89
C ASP A 217 -17.69 -7.49 -5.87
N GLY A 218 -18.22 -6.30 -5.56
CA GLY A 218 -19.66 -5.99 -5.57
C GLY A 218 -20.14 -5.22 -6.81
N SER A 219 -19.33 -5.15 -7.87
CA SER A 219 -19.58 -4.33 -9.06
C SER A 219 -20.77 -4.83 -9.90
N SER A 220 -20.92 -6.16 -9.97
CA SER A 220 -21.93 -6.83 -10.79
C SER A 220 -23.07 -7.40 -9.97
N GLU A 221 -22.79 -7.94 -8.79
CA GLU A 221 -23.78 -8.53 -7.89
C GLU A 221 -23.62 -7.94 -6.48
N PRO A 222 -24.72 -7.78 -5.71
CA PRO A 222 -24.62 -7.31 -4.34
C PRO A 222 -23.81 -8.26 -3.46
N LEU A 223 -23.01 -7.69 -2.55
CA LEU A 223 -22.36 -8.48 -1.50
C LEU A 223 -23.40 -9.16 -0.61
N ASP A 224 -23.09 -10.37 -0.18
CA ASP A 224 -23.91 -11.17 0.75
C ASP A 224 -23.55 -10.92 2.23
N HIS A 225 -22.66 -9.97 2.50
CA HIS A 225 -22.19 -9.58 3.83
C HIS A 225 -22.07 -8.05 3.94
N PRO A 226 -22.09 -7.49 5.16
CA PRO A 226 -22.00 -6.04 5.35
C PRO A 226 -20.60 -5.51 5.05
N ALA A 227 -20.51 -4.39 4.35
CA ALA A 227 -19.28 -3.63 4.14
C ALA A 227 -19.63 -2.15 3.97
N ASP A 228 -18.69 -1.25 4.27
CA ASP A 228 -18.85 0.16 3.91
C ASP A 228 -18.37 0.41 2.48
N LEU A 229 -17.30 -0.28 2.08
CA LEU A 229 -16.72 -0.27 0.75
C LEU A 229 -16.37 -1.68 0.30
N TYR A 230 -16.21 -1.86 -1.01
CA TYR A 230 -15.60 -3.05 -1.58
C TYR A 230 -14.47 -2.70 -2.55
N ASP A 231 -13.50 -3.59 -2.60
CA ASP A 231 -12.31 -3.48 -3.43
C ASP A 231 -12.58 -4.01 -4.85
N PHE A 232 -12.04 -3.33 -5.84
CA PHE A 232 -12.10 -3.71 -7.25
C PHE A 232 -10.71 -3.57 -7.87
N HIS A 233 -10.21 -4.66 -8.43
CA HIS A 233 -8.91 -4.72 -9.11
C HIS A 233 -9.11 -4.94 -10.61
N ILE A 234 -8.35 -4.23 -11.44
CA ILE A 234 -8.35 -4.46 -12.89
C ILE A 234 -6.98 -4.24 -13.52
N TYR A 235 -6.46 -5.30 -14.12
CA TYR A 235 -5.21 -5.29 -14.89
C TYR A 235 -5.49 -5.86 -16.27
N ASN A 236 -5.45 -5.00 -17.29
CA ASN A 236 -5.91 -5.34 -18.63
C ASN A 236 -5.01 -4.73 -19.72
N SER A 237 -5.12 -5.23 -20.94
CA SER A 237 -4.52 -4.57 -22.10
C SER A 237 -5.11 -3.15 -22.26
N ALA A 238 -4.40 -2.25 -22.97
CA ALA A 238 -4.88 -0.89 -23.19
C ALA A 238 -6.25 -0.87 -23.88
N ASP A 239 -6.45 -1.73 -24.88
CA ASP A 239 -7.71 -1.77 -25.64
C ASP A 239 -8.86 -2.27 -24.75
N ASP A 240 -8.63 -3.30 -23.93
CA ASP A 240 -9.64 -3.81 -23.01
C ASP A 240 -9.98 -2.80 -21.92
N LEU A 241 -8.97 -2.16 -21.30
CA LEU A 241 -9.20 -1.19 -20.23
C LEU A 241 -9.97 0.04 -20.74
N PHE A 242 -9.69 0.51 -21.96
CA PHE A 242 -10.46 1.58 -22.59
C PHE A 242 -11.95 1.22 -22.72
N LEU A 243 -12.26 -0.03 -23.07
CA LEU A 243 -13.65 -0.52 -23.17
C LEU A 243 -14.32 -0.70 -21.80
N LYS A 244 -13.55 -0.70 -20.71
CA LYS A 244 -14.06 -0.82 -19.32
C LYS A 244 -14.45 0.52 -18.70
N LYS A 245 -14.40 1.63 -19.43
CA LYS A 245 -14.86 2.94 -18.95
C LYS A 245 -16.31 2.95 -18.42
N ASP A 246 -17.17 2.05 -18.90
CA ASP A 246 -18.57 1.99 -18.47
C ASP A 246 -18.82 0.97 -17.35
N THR A 247 -17.78 0.38 -16.76
CA THR A 247 -17.87 -0.72 -15.76
C THR A 247 -18.93 -0.47 -14.69
N PHE A 248 -18.93 0.72 -14.08
CA PHE A 248 -19.83 1.04 -12.96
C PHE A 248 -21.17 1.66 -13.38
N SER A 249 -21.42 1.86 -14.68
CA SER A 249 -22.61 2.57 -15.18
C SER A 249 -23.91 1.90 -14.74
N ARG A 250 -23.91 0.58 -14.56
CA ARG A 250 -25.08 -0.22 -14.15
C ARG A 250 -24.98 -0.77 -12.73
N THR A 251 -23.90 -0.50 -12.02
CA THR A 251 -23.72 -0.96 -10.64
C THR A 251 -24.80 -0.35 -9.75
N SER A 252 -25.22 -1.10 -8.73
CA SER A 252 -26.23 -0.65 -7.77
C SER A 252 -25.78 0.63 -7.06
N ARG A 253 -26.69 1.61 -6.94
CA ARG A 253 -26.46 2.85 -6.16
C ARG A 253 -26.81 2.69 -4.67
N THR A 254 -27.26 1.50 -4.30
CA THR A 254 -27.55 1.10 -2.92
C THR A 254 -26.56 0.02 -2.48
N GLY A 255 -25.97 0.17 -1.30
CA GLY A 255 -24.98 -0.76 -0.75
C GLY A 255 -23.62 -0.10 -0.51
N PRO A 256 -22.55 -0.89 -0.33
CA PRO A 256 -21.19 -0.39 -0.15
C PRO A 256 -20.71 0.43 -1.35
N LYS A 257 -19.82 1.39 -1.09
CA LYS A 257 -19.16 2.18 -2.14
C LYS A 257 -18.01 1.39 -2.78
N VAL A 258 -17.58 1.82 -3.96
CA VAL A 258 -16.49 1.18 -4.69
C VAL A 258 -15.16 1.83 -4.31
N PHE A 259 -14.17 1.00 -4.02
CA PHE A 259 -12.76 1.37 -4.00
C PHE A 259 -12.06 0.62 -5.13
N VAL A 260 -11.68 1.31 -6.20
CA VAL A 260 -10.86 0.74 -7.27
C VAL A 260 -9.40 0.74 -6.81
N SER A 261 -9.01 -0.20 -5.95
CA SER A 261 -7.73 -0.08 -5.25
C SER A 261 -6.50 -0.45 -6.08
N GLU A 262 -6.71 -1.14 -7.20
CA GLU A 262 -5.67 -1.45 -8.16
C GLU A 262 -6.21 -1.35 -9.58
N TYR A 263 -5.70 -0.40 -10.37
CA TYR A 263 -5.88 -0.43 -11.82
C TYR A 263 -4.56 -0.10 -12.52
N ALA A 264 -4.32 -0.78 -13.64
CA ALA A 264 -3.28 -0.39 -14.59
C ALA A 264 -3.48 -1.09 -15.94
N VAL A 265 -2.93 -0.49 -16.99
CA VAL A 265 -2.66 -1.26 -18.21
C VAL A 265 -1.52 -2.22 -17.96
N HIS A 266 -1.81 -3.50 -18.14
CA HIS A 266 -0.89 -4.60 -17.95
C HIS A 266 -0.91 -5.56 -19.15
N VAL A 267 0.29 -5.92 -19.63
CA VAL A 267 0.50 -6.97 -20.62
C VAL A 267 1.60 -7.89 -20.12
N ASP A 268 1.30 -9.18 -19.98
CA ASP A 268 2.26 -10.16 -19.49
C ASP A 268 3.55 -10.18 -20.32
N GLY A 269 4.68 -10.03 -19.63
CA GLY A 269 6.01 -10.05 -20.24
C GLY A 269 6.44 -8.74 -20.91
N ASP A 270 5.58 -7.73 -20.95
CA ASP A 270 6.01 -6.39 -21.36
C ASP A 270 6.78 -5.71 -20.21
N THR A 271 7.91 -5.11 -20.58
CA THR A 271 8.84 -4.42 -19.67
C THR A 271 9.02 -2.95 -20.09
N SER A 272 8.12 -2.44 -20.92
CA SER A 272 8.10 -1.03 -21.33
C SER A 272 7.90 -0.09 -20.12
N LYS A 273 8.24 1.20 -20.28
CA LYS A 273 8.10 2.23 -19.23
C LYS A 273 6.74 2.96 -19.34
N GLY A 274 5.69 2.23 -19.70
CA GLY A 274 4.40 2.79 -20.11
C GLY A 274 4.40 3.31 -21.55
N SER A 275 3.22 3.63 -22.06
CA SER A 275 3.01 4.18 -23.41
C SER A 275 1.89 5.21 -23.42
N LEU A 276 1.88 6.10 -24.43
CA LEU A 276 0.77 7.05 -24.60
C LEU A 276 -0.58 6.35 -24.76
N GLN A 277 -0.61 5.21 -25.45
CA GLN A 277 -1.84 4.40 -25.61
C GLN A 277 -2.34 3.88 -24.26
N ALA A 278 -1.44 3.38 -23.41
CA ALA A 278 -1.79 2.94 -22.06
C ALA A 278 -2.38 4.08 -21.23
N SER A 279 -1.71 5.24 -21.21
CA SER A 279 -2.18 6.41 -20.46
C SER A 279 -3.53 6.94 -20.97
N LEU A 280 -3.80 6.88 -22.28
CA LEU A 280 -5.11 7.26 -22.83
C LEU A 280 -6.21 6.26 -22.43
N ALA A 281 -5.92 4.97 -22.39
CA ALA A 281 -6.85 3.95 -21.93
C ALA A 281 -7.18 4.11 -20.43
N GLU A 282 -6.16 4.34 -19.61
CA GLU A 282 -6.30 4.61 -18.17
C GLU A 282 -7.10 5.89 -17.93
N ALA A 283 -6.83 6.96 -18.67
CA ALA A 283 -7.60 8.21 -18.57
C ALA A 283 -9.07 8.01 -18.96
N ALA A 284 -9.37 7.23 -20.00
CA ALA A 284 -10.74 6.91 -20.38
C ALA A 284 -11.47 6.09 -19.29
N PHE A 285 -10.76 5.16 -18.66
CA PHE A 285 -11.29 4.41 -17.52
C PHE A 285 -11.57 5.31 -16.32
N LEU A 286 -10.63 6.21 -15.97
CA LEU A 286 -10.78 7.18 -14.89
C LEU A 286 -11.97 8.14 -15.10
N ILE A 287 -12.19 8.63 -16.32
CA ILE A 287 -13.38 9.44 -16.65
C ILE A 287 -14.65 8.63 -16.35
N GLY A 288 -14.65 7.34 -16.66
CA GLY A 288 -15.72 6.42 -16.29
C GLY A 288 -15.96 6.32 -14.79
N LEU A 289 -14.89 6.27 -13.99
CA LEU A 289 -14.96 6.29 -12.54
C LEU A 289 -15.55 7.62 -12.03
N GLU A 290 -15.09 8.74 -12.58
CA GLU A 290 -15.53 10.08 -12.17
C GLU A 290 -17.01 10.33 -12.50
N VAL A 291 -17.49 9.87 -13.65
CA VAL A 291 -18.92 9.90 -14.02
C VAL A 291 -19.78 9.10 -13.03
N ASN A 292 -19.20 8.09 -12.37
CA ASN A 292 -19.86 7.25 -11.37
C ASN A 292 -19.34 7.55 -9.95
N SER A 293 -18.85 8.76 -9.69
CA SER A 293 -18.31 9.16 -8.37
C SER A 293 -19.40 9.27 -7.29
N ASP A 294 -20.67 9.08 -7.64
CA ASP A 294 -21.76 8.86 -6.70
C ASP A 294 -21.61 7.52 -5.96
N ILE A 295 -20.94 6.54 -6.56
CA ILE A 295 -20.66 5.22 -5.97
C ILE A 295 -19.18 4.88 -5.89
N VAL A 296 -18.34 5.36 -6.80
CA VAL A 296 -16.89 5.18 -6.77
C VAL A 296 -16.26 6.23 -5.86
N HIS A 297 -15.73 5.79 -4.73
CA HIS A 297 -15.24 6.66 -3.65
C HIS A 297 -13.73 6.92 -3.75
N MET A 298 -12.97 5.90 -4.15
CA MET A 298 -11.51 5.95 -4.22
C MET A 298 -11.01 5.16 -5.43
N ALA A 299 -9.92 5.60 -6.04
CA ALA A 299 -9.24 4.88 -7.10
C ALA A 299 -7.71 5.00 -6.97
N SER A 300 -6.98 3.93 -7.19
CA SER A 300 -5.53 3.92 -7.06
C SER A 300 -4.83 3.10 -8.13
N TYR A 301 -3.86 3.74 -8.77
CA TYR A 301 -2.97 3.08 -9.71
C TYR A 301 -2.06 2.10 -8.97
N ALA A 302 -1.75 0.97 -9.58
CA ALA A 302 -0.79 0.04 -9.01
C ALA A 302 0.06 -0.67 -10.09
N PRO A 303 1.36 -0.92 -9.80
CA PRO A 303 2.10 -0.45 -8.62
C PRO A 303 2.59 1.03 -8.71
N LEU A 304 2.86 1.66 -7.55
CA LEU A 304 3.31 3.06 -7.50
C LEU A 304 4.77 3.26 -7.93
N PHE A 305 5.68 2.46 -7.36
CA PHE A 305 7.13 2.62 -7.52
C PHE A 305 7.77 1.38 -8.12
N VAL A 306 8.84 1.59 -8.88
CA VAL A 306 9.75 0.52 -9.30
C VAL A 306 11.20 0.98 -9.34
N ASN A 307 12.07 0.12 -8.82
CA ASN A 307 13.51 0.25 -9.00
C ASN A 307 13.92 -0.31 -10.37
N ASP A 308 14.33 0.56 -11.28
CA ASP A 308 14.69 0.21 -12.66
C ASP A 308 15.93 -0.68 -12.78
N ASN A 309 16.68 -0.88 -11.68
CA ASN A 309 17.82 -1.80 -11.64
C ASN A 309 17.44 -3.22 -11.23
N ASP A 310 16.27 -3.43 -10.62
CA ASP A 310 15.83 -4.75 -10.13
C ASP A 310 14.34 -4.95 -10.42
N ARG A 311 14.04 -5.32 -11.68
CA ARG A 311 12.68 -5.60 -12.15
C ARG A 311 12.42 -7.11 -12.09
N LYS A 312 12.05 -7.60 -10.91
CA LYS A 312 11.78 -9.04 -10.72
C LYS A 312 10.41 -9.48 -11.24
N LEU A 313 9.42 -8.59 -11.25
CA LEU A 313 8.13 -8.83 -11.89
C LEU A 313 7.95 -7.94 -13.12
N ALA A 314 7.56 -8.57 -14.23
CA ALA A 314 7.26 -7.91 -15.51
C ALA A 314 5.85 -7.31 -15.47
N LEU A 315 5.64 -6.31 -14.60
CA LEU A 315 4.47 -5.44 -14.65
C LEU A 315 4.85 -4.21 -15.49
N THR A 316 3.98 -3.83 -16.43
CA THR A 316 4.19 -2.66 -17.30
C THR A 316 3.78 -1.35 -16.64
N GLY A 317 2.79 -1.42 -15.76
CA GLY A 317 2.13 -0.26 -15.19
C GLY A 317 2.78 0.17 -13.89
N PHE A 318 3.88 0.93 -13.96
CA PHE A 318 4.39 1.63 -12.77
C PHE A 318 4.20 3.14 -12.93
N CYS A 319 3.73 3.81 -11.87
CA CYS A 319 3.61 5.28 -11.87
C CYS A 319 4.99 5.95 -11.94
N VAL A 320 5.93 5.53 -11.09
CA VAL A 320 7.24 6.16 -10.94
C VAL A 320 8.36 5.14 -11.06
N PHE A 321 9.22 5.34 -12.06
CA PHE A 321 10.46 4.60 -12.22
C PHE A 321 11.61 5.36 -11.56
N PHE A 322 12.41 4.68 -10.76
CA PHE A 322 13.61 5.29 -10.18
C PHE A 322 14.86 4.41 -10.33
N ARG A 323 16.01 5.06 -10.42
CA ARG A 323 17.35 4.52 -10.11
C ARG A 323 17.91 5.29 -8.93
N THR A 324 19.10 4.89 -8.46
CA THR A 324 19.86 5.51 -7.36
C THR A 324 19.85 7.06 -7.34
N SER A 325 19.66 7.75 -8.48
CA SER A 325 19.49 9.21 -8.53
C SER A 325 18.74 9.74 -9.78
N ILE A 326 18.09 8.88 -10.56
CA ILE A 326 17.34 9.27 -11.77
C ILE A 326 15.90 8.86 -11.58
N LEU A 327 14.97 9.77 -11.88
CA LEU A 327 13.54 9.57 -11.75
C LEU A 327 12.86 9.79 -13.09
N ILE A 328 11.87 8.98 -13.40
CA ILE A 328 11.04 9.08 -14.61
C ILE A 328 9.59 8.89 -14.17
N MET A 329 8.78 9.94 -14.31
CA MET A 329 7.32 9.87 -14.18
C MET A 329 6.74 9.38 -15.51
N THR A 330 5.76 8.49 -15.46
CA THR A 330 5.07 8.04 -16.67
C THR A 330 4.03 9.05 -17.14
N VAL A 331 3.62 8.95 -18.41
CA VAL A 331 2.52 9.75 -18.98
C VAL A 331 1.21 9.51 -18.21
N SER A 332 1.04 8.34 -17.59
CA SER A 332 -0.10 8.00 -16.74
C SER A 332 -0.19 8.85 -15.48
N VAL A 333 0.96 9.25 -14.92
CA VAL A 333 1.02 10.17 -13.77
C VAL A 333 0.59 11.58 -14.18
N ILE A 334 1.09 12.08 -15.32
CA ILE A 334 0.74 13.42 -15.82
C ILE A 334 -0.77 13.53 -16.11
N MET A 335 -1.38 12.47 -16.66
CA MET A 335 -2.82 12.45 -16.92
C MET A 335 -3.64 12.36 -15.63
N SER A 336 -3.15 11.63 -14.62
CA SER A 336 -3.78 11.60 -13.29
C SER A 336 -3.77 12.97 -12.62
N GLU A 337 -2.63 13.68 -12.64
CA GLU A 337 -2.52 15.06 -12.16
C GLU A 337 -3.44 16.04 -12.91
N TYR A 338 -3.62 15.84 -14.22
CA TYR A 338 -4.47 16.68 -15.04
C TYR A 338 -5.96 16.48 -14.74
N ASN A 339 -6.39 15.25 -14.50
CA ASN A 339 -7.77 14.95 -14.11
C ASN A 339 -8.11 15.56 -12.74
N GLU A 340 -7.20 15.52 -11.75
CA GLU A 340 -7.42 16.18 -10.45
C GLU A 340 -7.62 17.71 -10.55
N GLN A 341 -7.07 18.34 -11.60
CA GLN A 341 -7.15 19.79 -11.80
C GLN A 341 -8.41 20.25 -12.54
N MET A 342 -9.19 19.34 -13.14
CA MET A 342 -10.20 19.67 -14.15
C MET A 342 -11.61 19.98 -13.64
N ASP A 343 -12.05 19.50 -12.45
CA ASP A 343 -13.38 19.88 -11.92
C ASP A 343 -13.40 20.07 -10.37
N PRO A 344 -13.46 21.32 -9.87
CA PRO A 344 -13.57 21.60 -8.44
C PRO A 344 -14.96 21.28 -7.83
N ARG A 345 -15.89 20.69 -8.58
CA ARG A 345 -17.20 20.19 -8.08
C ARG A 345 -17.20 18.68 -7.82
N CYS A 346 -16.13 17.98 -8.20
CA CYS A 346 -15.94 16.54 -8.04
C CYS A 346 -15.04 16.21 -6.84
N ASP A 347 -15.34 16.75 -5.65
CA ASP A 347 -14.62 16.45 -4.39
C ASP A 347 -14.73 14.96 -3.93
N SER A 348 -15.45 14.11 -4.67
CA SER A 348 -15.84 12.76 -4.25
C SER A 348 -14.91 11.63 -4.72
N LEU A 349 -14.17 11.79 -5.83
CA LEU A 349 -13.25 10.75 -6.29
C LEU A 349 -11.83 11.06 -5.80
N GLN A 350 -11.39 10.28 -4.83
CA GLN A 350 -10.02 10.37 -4.32
C GLN A 350 -9.09 9.52 -5.20
N LEU A 351 -7.93 10.06 -5.58
CA LEU A 351 -6.87 9.35 -6.29
C LEU A 351 -5.62 9.28 -5.41
N LEU A 352 -5.04 8.08 -5.22
CA LEU A 352 -3.60 7.79 -5.26
C LEU A 352 -3.23 6.35 -4.83
N ALA A 353 -2.09 5.89 -5.33
CA ALA A 353 -1.54 4.56 -5.42
C ALA A 353 -1.23 3.76 -4.12
N THR A 354 -1.12 2.45 -4.32
CA THR A 354 -0.62 1.47 -3.34
C THR A 354 0.92 1.53 -3.27
N VAL A 355 1.49 1.77 -2.09
CA VAL A 355 2.95 1.66 -1.88
C VAL A 355 3.32 0.21 -1.67
N TRP A 356 4.24 -0.28 -2.49
CA TRP A 356 4.89 -1.57 -2.31
C TRP A 356 6.28 -1.33 -1.73
N ASN A 357 6.67 -2.15 -0.76
CA ASN A 357 7.99 -2.12 -0.13
C ASN A 357 9.08 -2.61 -1.10
N SER A 358 9.38 -1.89 -2.20
CA SER A 358 10.39 -2.31 -3.19
C SER A 358 11.81 -1.85 -2.86
#